data_AF-A0A1T0AQ84-F1
#
_entry.id   AF-A0A1T0AQ84-F1
#
_cell.length_a   1.000
_cell.length_b   1.000
_cell.length_c   1.000
_cell.angle_alpha   90.00
_cell.angle_beta   90.00
_cell.angle_gamma   90.00
#
_symmetry.space_group_name_H-M   'P 1'
#
loop_
_entity.id
_entity.type
_entity.pdbx_description
1 polymer ?
#
loop_
_entity_poly.entity_id
_entity_poly.type
_entity_poly.pdbx_seq_one_letter_code
_entity_poly.pdbx_strand_id
1 'polypeptide(L)'
;MDTQFAEYAWANDQRIAQLTGQIFSESYRQNILNQATDFDSFNLVVALTAVREVAPERELAMLSAFQIARYVDGKDNTNLDVLAEILTANGLPQAVGLLQNSTIRQQAEQRIAEGQALAQRLHIQGVPNFVQRTKKGYQHIKSDHSH
;
A
#
# COMPACT_ATOMS: atom_id res chain seq x y z
N MET A 1 -18.58 -7.19 -1.16
CA MET A 1 -18.38 -6.68 0.21
C MET A 1 -19.72 -6.60 0.92
N ASP A 2 -19.71 -6.69 2.25
CA ASP A 2 -20.86 -6.32 3.08
C ASP A 2 -20.86 -4.80 3.28
N THR A 3 -22.03 -4.17 3.17
CA THR A 3 -22.24 -2.72 3.38
C THR A 3 -21.68 -2.26 4.72
N GLN A 4 -21.76 -3.12 5.75
CA GLN A 4 -21.23 -2.82 7.09
C GLN A 4 -19.72 -2.59 7.10
N PHE A 5 -18.95 -3.31 6.27
CA PHE A 5 -17.51 -3.11 6.16
C PHE A 5 -17.17 -1.77 5.51
N ALA A 6 -17.87 -1.41 4.43
CA ALA A 6 -17.65 -0.16 3.71
C ALA A 6 -17.92 1.06 4.60
N GLU A 7 -18.99 1.02 5.39
CA GLU A 7 -19.32 2.08 6.36
C GLU A 7 -18.26 2.20 7.47
N TYR A 8 -17.80 1.06 8.01
CA TYR A 8 -16.75 1.03 9.02
C TYR A 8 -15.41 1.58 8.49
N ALA A 9 -14.99 1.17 7.29
CA ALA A 9 -13.79 1.67 6.64
C ALA A 9 -13.87 3.19 6.40
N TRP A 10 -15.01 3.66 5.88
CA TRP A 10 -15.23 5.09 5.67
C TRP A 10 -15.16 5.89 6.97
N ALA A 11 -15.77 5.40 8.06
CA ALA A 11 -15.72 6.09 9.36
C ALA A 11 -14.27 6.22 9.88
N ASN A 12 -13.45 5.18 9.71
CA ASN A 12 -12.03 5.23 10.07
C ASN A 12 -11.26 6.22 9.21
N ASP A 13 -11.48 6.21 7.90
CA ASP A 13 -10.85 7.13 6.95
C ASP A 13 -11.20 8.59 7.26
N GLN A 14 -12.45 8.88 7.63
CA GLN A 14 -12.88 10.21 8.07
C GLN A 14 -12.21 10.65 9.38
N ARG A 15 -12.02 9.72 10.34
CA ARG A 15 -11.25 10.01 11.55
C ARG A 15 -9.79 10.32 11.23
N ILE A 16 -9.16 9.58 10.30
CA ILE A 16 -7.79 9.85 9.85
C ILE A 16 -7.72 11.23 9.21
N ALA A 17 -8.67 11.59 8.34
CA ALA A 17 -8.74 12.90 7.70
C ALA A 17 -8.77 14.04 8.73
N GLN A 18 -9.61 13.91 9.76
CA GLN A 18 -9.71 14.92 10.83
C GLN A 18 -8.42 15.08 11.64
N LEU A 19 -7.71 13.97 11.88
CA LEU A 19 -6.48 13.98 12.70
C LEU A 19 -5.24 14.42 11.91
N THR A 20 -5.21 14.19 10.60
CA THR A 20 -3.98 14.31 9.80
C THR A 20 -4.07 15.33 8.67
N GLY A 21 -5.28 15.76 8.30
CA GLY A 21 -5.52 16.57 7.10
C GLY A 21 -5.43 15.78 5.79
N GLN A 22 -5.25 14.45 5.83
CA GLN A 22 -5.28 13.63 4.62
C GLN A 22 -6.66 13.64 3.97
N ILE A 23 -6.67 13.51 2.64
CA ILE A 23 -7.89 13.56 1.83
C ILE A 23 -8.35 12.14 1.54
N PHE A 24 -9.61 11.86 1.87
CA PHE A 24 -10.36 10.69 1.42
C PHE A 24 -11.59 11.18 0.67
N SER A 25 -11.62 10.98 -0.64
CA SER A 25 -12.61 11.61 -1.51
C SER A 25 -13.92 10.82 -1.60
N GLU A 26 -14.96 11.50 -2.07
CA GLU A 26 -16.22 10.83 -2.42
C GLU A 26 -16.03 9.86 -3.60
N SER A 27 -15.12 10.16 -4.54
CA SER A 27 -14.75 9.24 -5.62
C SER A 27 -14.17 7.94 -5.08
N TYR A 28 -13.30 8.01 -4.07
CA TYR A 28 -12.80 6.82 -3.37
C TYR A 28 -13.94 6.04 -2.69
N ARG A 29 -14.83 6.72 -1.98
CA ARG A 29 -15.97 6.05 -1.34
C ARG A 29 -16.86 5.31 -2.35
N GLN A 30 -17.21 5.97 -3.45
CA GLN A 30 -18.12 5.42 -4.46
C GLN A 30 -17.49 4.34 -5.33
N ASN A 31 -16.25 4.55 -5.77
CA ASN A 31 -15.59 3.69 -6.76
C ASN A 31 -14.78 2.56 -6.12
N ILE A 32 -14.45 2.66 -4.82
CA ILE A 32 -13.64 1.65 -4.13
C ILE A 32 -14.42 1.00 -2.99
N LEU A 33 -14.83 1.78 -1.98
CA LEU A 33 -15.45 1.20 -0.78
C LEU A 33 -16.82 0.59 -1.05
N ASN A 34 -17.63 1.25 -1.89
CA ASN A 34 -18.98 0.78 -2.22
C ASN A 34 -19.01 -0.25 -3.35
N GLN A 35 -17.87 -0.61 -3.92
CA GLN A 35 -17.77 -1.60 -5.00
C GLN A 35 -17.42 -2.99 -4.45
N ALA A 36 -17.71 -4.02 -5.25
CA ALA A 36 -17.26 -5.38 -4.98
C ALA A 36 -15.79 -5.60 -5.41
N THR A 37 -14.92 -4.65 -5.08
CA THR A 37 -13.50 -4.69 -5.45
C THR A 37 -12.75 -5.62 -4.50
N ASP A 38 -11.76 -6.35 -5.03
CA ASP A 38 -10.84 -7.12 -4.20
C ASP A 38 -9.91 -6.15 -3.46
N PHE A 39 -9.63 -6.42 -2.19
CA PHE A 39 -8.68 -5.64 -1.39
C PHE A 39 -7.30 -6.29 -1.37
N ASP A 40 -7.08 -7.31 -2.21
CA ASP A 40 -5.77 -7.88 -2.44
C ASP A 40 -4.81 -6.85 -3.05
N SER A 41 -3.91 -6.37 -2.19
CA SER A 41 -2.87 -5.40 -2.55
C SER A 41 -1.63 -6.06 -3.18
N PHE A 42 -1.65 -7.37 -3.47
CA PHE A 42 -0.49 -8.07 -4.03
C PHE A 42 0.05 -7.41 -5.30
N ASN A 43 -0.82 -7.02 -6.23
CA ASN A 43 -0.40 -6.33 -7.46
C ASN A 43 0.28 -4.98 -7.18
N LEU A 44 -0.11 -4.27 -6.12
CA LEU A 44 0.57 -3.04 -5.70
C LEU A 44 1.98 -3.34 -5.15
N VAL A 45 2.17 -4.45 -4.41
CA VAL A 45 3.50 -4.90 -3.97
C VAL A 45 4.37 -5.32 -5.16
N VAL A 46 3.78 -5.97 -6.18
CA VAL A 46 4.46 -6.27 -7.45
C VAL A 46 4.91 -4.98 -8.13
N ALA A 47 4.04 -3.97 -8.24
CA ALA A 47 4.40 -2.68 -8.83
C ALA A 47 5.51 -1.97 -8.06
N LEU A 48 5.48 -1.94 -6.73
CA LEU A 48 6.57 -1.37 -5.91
C LEU A 48 7.87 -2.16 -6.07
N THR A 49 7.80 -3.48 -6.27
CA THR A 49 8.98 -4.32 -6.53
C THR A 49 9.57 -4.04 -7.90
N ALA A 50 8.73 -3.86 -8.92
CA ALA A 50 9.15 -3.40 -10.24
C ALA A 50 9.80 -2.00 -10.19
N VAL A 51 9.23 -1.06 -9.43
CA VAL A 51 9.83 0.26 -9.21
C VAL A 51 11.19 0.13 -8.55
N ARG A 52 11.31 -0.73 -7.53
CA ARG A 52 12.57 -0.94 -6.81
C ARG A 52 13.68 -1.49 -7.70
N GLU A 53 13.33 -2.37 -8.64
CA GLU A 53 14.27 -2.96 -9.61
C GLU A 53 14.86 -1.90 -10.55
N VAL A 54 14.05 -0.91 -10.97
CA VAL A 54 14.47 0.09 -11.98
C VAL A 54 14.90 1.43 -11.41
N ALA A 55 14.39 1.81 -10.24
CA ALA A 55 14.56 3.12 -9.61
C ALA A 55 14.29 3.02 -8.09
N PRO A 56 15.17 2.36 -7.31
CA PRO A 56 14.95 2.10 -5.88
C PRO A 56 14.73 3.37 -5.05
N GLU A 57 15.39 4.47 -5.40
CA GLU A 57 15.22 5.77 -4.75
C GLU A 57 13.82 6.37 -4.91
N ARG A 58 13.03 5.87 -5.87
CA ARG A 58 11.68 6.35 -6.19
C ARG A 58 10.57 5.52 -5.57
N GLU A 59 10.87 4.41 -4.92
CA GLU A 59 9.87 3.48 -4.39
C GLU A 59 8.89 4.17 -3.42
N LEU A 60 9.39 4.99 -2.49
CA LEU A 60 8.54 5.70 -1.53
C LEU A 60 7.64 6.75 -2.19
N ALA A 61 8.18 7.49 -3.17
CA ALA A 61 7.38 8.45 -3.93
C ALA A 61 6.27 7.76 -4.73
N MET A 62 6.57 6.58 -5.29
CA MET A 62 5.56 5.78 -6.00
C MET A 62 4.51 5.18 -5.08
N LEU A 63 4.87 4.74 -3.87
CA LEU A 63 3.89 4.34 -2.86
C LEU A 63 2.90 5.48 -2.57
N SER A 64 3.40 6.70 -2.40
CA SER A 64 2.55 7.87 -2.19
C SER A 64 1.64 8.14 -3.41
N ALA A 65 2.16 8.05 -4.62
CA ALA A 65 1.37 8.21 -5.84
C ALA A 65 0.25 7.15 -5.96
N PHE A 66 0.54 5.88 -5.63
CA PHE A 66 -0.47 4.82 -5.61
C PHE A 66 -1.53 5.04 -4.53
N GLN A 67 -1.15 5.59 -3.37
CA GLN A 67 -2.09 5.94 -2.30
C GLN A 67 -2.99 7.11 -2.69
N ILE A 68 -2.44 8.17 -3.32
CA ILE A 68 -3.21 9.29 -3.84
C ILE A 68 -4.21 8.80 -4.90
N ALA A 69 -3.76 7.97 -5.83
CA ALA A 69 -4.64 7.41 -6.86
C ALA A 69 -5.84 6.64 -6.25
N ARG A 70 -5.63 5.91 -5.15
CA ARG A 70 -6.72 5.19 -4.48
C ARG A 70 -7.62 6.11 -3.65
N TYR A 71 -7.04 6.82 -2.68
CA TYR A 71 -7.80 7.53 -1.64
C TYR A 71 -8.34 8.89 -2.09
N VAL A 72 -7.71 9.51 -3.10
CA VAL A 72 -8.12 10.81 -3.64
C VAL A 72 -8.79 10.64 -4.99
N ASP A 73 -8.15 9.95 -5.93
CA ASP A 73 -8.70 9.85 -7.30
C ASP A 73 -9.76 8.72 -7.44
N GLY A 74 -9.89 7.85 -6.43
CA GLY A 74 -10.83 6.73 -6.45
C GLY A 74 -10.51 5.68 -7.51
N LYS A 75 -9.22 5.49 -7.83
CA LYS A 75 -8.74 4.48 -8.78
C LYS A 75 -8.41 3.17 -8.09
N ASP A 76 -8.76 2.06 -8.72
CA ASP A 76 -8.49 0.73 -8.20
C ASP A 76 -7.04 0.33 -8.45
N ASN A 77 -6.16 0.66 -7.50
CA ASN A 77 -4.75 0.30 -7.52
C ASN A 77 -4.46 -1.18 -7.21
N THR A 78 -5.48 -2.05 -7.15
CA THR A 78 -5.29 -3.51 -7.20
C THR A 78 -5.26 -4.04 -8.63
N ASN A 79 -5.76 -3.26 -9.59
CA ASN A 79 -5.74 -3.58 -11.02
C ASN A 79 -4.37 -3.23 -11.65
N LEU A 80 -3.79 -4.19 -12.37
CA LEU A 80 -2.50 -4.02 -13.04
C LEU A 80 -2.51 -2.95 -14.13
N ASP A 81 -3.63 -2.77 -14.85
CA ASP A 81 -3.74 -1.74 -15.88
C ASP A 81 -3.72 -0.34 -15.26
N VAL A 82 -4.43 -0.16 -14.14
CA VAL A 82 -4.42 1.09 -13.37
C VAL A 82 -3.01 1.36 -12.82
N LEU A 83 -2.32 0.35 -12.31
CA LEU A 83 -0.94 0.49 -11.84
C LEU A 83 0.01 0.86 -12.98
N ALA A 84 -0.16 0.27 -14.17
CA ALA A 84 0.63 0.59 -15.36
C ALA A 84 0.43 2.03 -15.82
N GLU A 85 -0.80 2.53 -15.80
CA GLU A 85 -1.13 3.93 -16.08
C GLU A 85 -0.44 4.88 -15.10
N ILE A 86 -0.54 4.60 -13.79
CA ILE A 86 0.08 5.43 -12.75
C ILE A 86 1.60 5.44 -12.89
N LEU A 87 2.23 4.28 -13.15
CA LEU A 87 3.68 4.18 -13.38
C LEU A 87 4.11 5.01 -14.59
N THR A 88 3.38 4.92 -15.70
CA THR A 88 3.66 5.66 -16.92
C THR A 88 3.52 7.17 -16.69
N ALA A 89 2.44 7.61 -16.04
CA ALA A 89 2.20 9.01 -15.71
C ALA A 89 3.28 9.59 -14.78
N ASN A 90 3.93 8.75 -13.97
CA ASN A 90 5.03 9.12 -13.09
C ASN A 90 6.41 8.86 -13.74
N GLY A 91 6.49 8.69 -15.07
CA GLY A 91 7.75 8.57 -15.79
C GLY A 91 8.54 7.28 -15.50
N LEU A 92 7.84 6.17 -15.20
CA LEU A 92 8.43 4.84 -15.02
C LEU A 92 7.85 3.80 -16.00
N PRO A 93 7.80 4.06 -17.32
CA PRO A 93 7.30 3.07 -18.29
C PRO A 93 8.10 1.75 -18.25
N GLN A 94 9.38 1.80 -17.88
CA GLN A 94 10.21 0.60 -17.73
C GLN A 94 9.73 -0.36 -16.62
N ALA A 95 9.08 0.15 -15.56
CA ALA A 95 8.52 -0.69 -14.51
C ALA A 95 7.26 -1.44 -14.99
N VAL A 96 6.54 -0.89 -15.99
CA VAL A 96 5.32 -1.51 -16.55
C VAL A 96 5.62 -2.87 -17.16
N GLY A 97 6.73 -2.99 -17.90
CA GLY A 97 7.16 -4.25 -18.52
C GLY A 97 7.49 -5.37 -17.50
N LEU A 98 7.66 -5.01 -16.23
CA LEU A 98 8.00 -5.93 -15.15
C LEU A 98 6.77 -6.42 -14.37
N LEU A 99 5.58 -5.83 -14.55
CA LEU A 99 4.38 -6.17 -13.77
C LEU A 99 3.91 -7.63 -13.94
N GLN A 100 4.18 -8.21 -15.12
CA GLN A 100 3.85 -9.63 -15.40
C GLN A 100 5.05 -10.56 -15.28
N ASN A 101 6.23 -10.04 -14.91
CA ASN A 101 7.44 -10.83 -14.79
C ASN A 101 7.35 -11.77 -13.57
N SER A 102 7.57 -13.07 -13.78
CA SER A 102 7.46 -14.08 -12.73
C SER A 102 8.48 -13.91 -11.60
N THR A 103 9.71 -13.48 -11.91
CA THR A 103 10.74 -13.19 -10.92
C THR A 103 10.32 -12.03 -10.02
N ILE A 104 9.73 -10.97 -10.58
CA ILE A 104 9.25 -9.82 -9.81
C ILE A 104 8.09 -10.21 -8.90
N ARG A 105 7.16 -11.05 -9.38
CA ARG A 105 6.08 -11.59 -8.55
C ARG A 105 6.61 -12.44 -7.39
N GLN A 106 7.58 -13.32 -7.65
CA GLN A 106 8.21 -14.13 -6.60
C GLN A 106 8.95 -13.25 -5.57
N GLN A 107 9.63 -12.19 -6.02
CA GLN A 107 10.24 -11.21 -5.11
C GLN A 107 9.20 -10.48 -4.27
N ALA A 108 8.04 -10.13 -4.84
CA ALA A 108 6.94 -9.52 -4.10
C ALA A 108 6.40 -10.46 -3.01
N GLU A 109 6.21 -11.75 -3.32
CA GLU A 109 5.84 -12.79 -2.33
C GLU A 109 6.87 -12.88 -1.20
N GLN A 110 8.16 -12.92 -1.54
CA GLN A 110 9.25 -12.98 -0.57
C GLN A 110 9.25 -11.75 0.36
N ARG A 111 9.02 -10.55 -0.18
CA ARG A 111 8.91 -9.31 0.62
C ARG A 111 7.74 -9.37 1.61
N ILE A 112 6.61 -9.92 1.19
CA ILE A 112 5.44 -10.11 2.07
C ILE A 112 5.78 -11.11 3.18
N ALA A 113 6.37 -12.26 2.83
CA ALA A 113 6.76 -13.28 3.78
C ALA A 113 7.78 -12.75 4.82
N GLU A 114 8.77 -11.97 4.39
CA GLU A 114 9.74 -11.32 5.27
C GLU A 114 9.08 -10.32 6.23
N GLY A 115 8.16 -9.49 5.73
CA GLY A 115 7.40 -8.55 6.55
C GLY A 115 6.53 -9.26 7.60
N GLN A 116 5.85 -10.33 7.20
CA GLN A 116 5.02 -11.15 8.10
C GLN A 116 5.84 -11.87 9.17
N ALA A 117 6.96 -12.49 8.78
CA ALA A 117 7.88 -13.14 9.72
C ALA A 117 8.45 -12.14 10.74
N LEU A 118 8.79 -10.93 10.29
CA LEU A 118 9.25 -9.87 11.18
C LEU A 118 8.15 -9.40 12.14
N ALA A 119 6.93 -9.18 11.65
CA ALA A 119 5.79 -8.80 12.48
C ALA A 119 5.48 -9.87 13.53
N GLN A 120 5.49 -11.15 13.16
CA GLN A 120 5.27 -12.27 14.07
C GLN A 120 6.37 -12.32 15.15
N ARG A 121 7.64 -12.22 14.76
CA ARG A 121 8.79 -12.22 15.68
C ARG A 121 8.72 -11.08 16.70
N LEU A 122 8.15 -9.94 16.31
CA LEU A 122 8.06 -8.75 17.14
C LEU A 122 6.69 -8.57 17.81
N HIS A 123 5.79 -9.55 17.66
CA HIS A 123 4.41 -9.50 18.19
C HIS A 123 3.63 -8.25 17.75
N ILE A 124 3.86 -7.78 16.52
CA ILE A 124 3.16 -6.64 15.95
C ILE A 124 1.77 -7.08 15.50
N GLN A 125 0.74 -6.42 16.02
CA GLN A 125 -0.67 -6.66 15.66
C GLN A 125 -1.25 -5.38 15.05
N GLY A 126 -1.24 -5.29 13.71
CA GLY A 126 -1.80 -4.17 12.96
C GLY A 126 -0.78 -3.35 12.18
N VAL A 127 -1.27 -2.32 11.50
CA VAL A 127 -0.51 -1.37 10.67
C VAL A 127 -1.08 0.05 10.88
N PRO A 128 -0.29 1.12 10.63
CA PRO A 128 1.14 1.13 10.32
C PRO A 128 2.02 0.87 11.55
N ASN A 129 3.24 0.35 11.33
CA ASN A 129 4.22 0.10 12.39
C ASN A 129 5.64 0.41 11.92
N PHE A 130 6.50 0.79 12.87
CA PHE A 130 7.91 1.07 12.61
C PHE A 130 8.81 0.10 13.36
N VAL A 131 9.84 -0.41 12.67
CA VAL A 131 10.84 -1.30 13.23
C VAL A 131 12.22 -0.69 12.97
N GLN A 132 13.01 -0.57 14.03
CA GLN A 132 14.40 -0.12 13.93
C GLN A 132 15.32 -1.33 13.77
N ARG A 133 16.22 -1.29 12.79
CA ARG A 133 17.34 -2.24 12.72
C ARG A 133 18.51 -1.70 13.53
N THR A 134 18.93 -2.45 14.54
CA THR A 134 20.08 -2.13 15.41
C THR A 134 21.18 -3.17 15.24
N LYS A 135 22.35 -2.94 15.87
CA LYS A 135 23.42 -3.95 15.96
C LYS A 135 22.98 -5.24 16.67
N LYS A 136 21.95 -5.17 17.53
CA LYS A 136 21.40 -6.32 18.28
C LYS A 136 20.25 -7.02 17.52
N GLY A 137 19.93 -6.57 16.31
CA GLY A 137 18.79 -7.05 15.52
C GLY A 137 17.66 -6.02 15.43
N TYR A 138 16.49 -6.49 15.03
CA TYR A 138 15.30 -5.65 14.87
C TYR A 138 14.60 -5.40 16.21
N GLN A 139 14.18 -4.16 16.42
CA GLN A 139 13.43 -3.72 17.59
C GLN A 139 12.16 -3.00 17.14
N HIS A 140 11.00 -3.39 17.67
CA HIS A 140 9.75 -2.68 17.44
C HIS A 140 9.78 -1.32 18.14
N ILE A 141 9.50 -0.25 17.39
CA ILE A 141 9.27 1.07 17.97
C ILE A 141 7.77 1.14 18.27
N LYS A 142 7.43 1.07 19.56
CA LYS A 142 6.04 1.29 19.98
C LYS A 142 5.69 2.76 19.79
N SER A 143 4.55 3.03 19.16
CA SER A 143 3.91 4.34 19.25
C SER A 143 3.45 4.54 20.68
N ASP A 144 4.01 5.52 21.40
CA ASP A 144 3.53 5.90 22.72
C ASP A 144 2.09 6.42 22.58
N HIS A 145 1.12 5.59 22.94
CA HIS A 145 -0.25 6.03 23.15
C HIS A 145 -0.34 6.68 24.53
N SER A 146 0.16 7.92 24.64
CA SER A 146 -0.18 8.82 25.74
C SER A 146 -1.36 9.69 25.30
N HIS A 147 -2.57 9.20 25.56
CA HIS A 147 -3.77 10.02 25.65
C HIS A 147 -4.51 9.65 26.93
#